data_AF-A0A2E2UY63-F1
#
_entry.id   AF-A0A2E2UY63-F1
#
_cell.length_a   1.000
_cell.length_b   1.000
_cell.length_c   1.000
_cell.angle_alpha   90.00
_cell.angle_beta   90.00
_cell.angle_gamma   90.00
#
_symmetry.space_group_name_H-M   'P 1'
#
loop_
_entity.id
_entity.type
_entity.pdbx_description
1 polymer ?
#
loop_
_entity_poly.entity_id
_entity_poly.type
_entity_poly.pdbx_seq_one_letter_code
_entity_poly.pdbx_strand_id
1 'polypeptide(L)'
;MDLNFIADEKLRTRIADSIKYISALLENESLFKNNESRQETYRIVILYCVSIMEAIFLYIHHNSKDKIYKQEYKDVAELSERYINTQWGGKVMVAVRTEMTKKELEIGFQELVTFYKDKMLKEDTLERIKRIAQKRNTFHFRKNGSNDCTLDDVEEALALLNMCINNSPRFLK
;
A
#
# COMPACT_ATOMS: atom_id res chain seq x y z
N MET A 1 -3.20 21.03 4.01
CA MET A 1 -2.18 19.98 3.76
C MET A 1 -1.19 20.53 2.75
N ASP A 2 0.10 20.50 3.06
CA ASP A 2 1.15 20.98 2.14
C ASP A 2 1.71 19.82 1.31
N LEU A 3 1.58 19.90 -0.02
CA LEU A 3 2.06 18.90 -0.99
C LEU A 3 3.24 19.41 -1.83
N ASN A 4 3.87 20.52 -1.44
CA ASN A 4 4.96 21.14 -2.20
C ASN A 4 6.21 20.27 -2.35
N PHE A 5 6.38 19.26 -1.49
CA PHE A 5 7.46 18.28 -1.59
C PHE A 5 7.32 17.33 -2.79
N ILE A 6 6.14 17.27 -3.41
CA ILE A 6 5.89 16.50 -4.63
C ILE A 6 6.20 17.41 -5.83
N ALA A 7 7.34 17.15 -6.48
CA ALA A 7 7.82 17.89 -7.64
C ALA A 7 7.03 17.54 -8.92
N ASP A 8 6.51 16.31 -9.01
CA ASP A 8 5.60 15.91 -10.09
C ASP A 8 4.26 16.64 -9.94
N GLU A 9 4.05 17.66 -10.77
CA GLU A 9 2.85 18.48 -10.78
C GLU A 9 1.57 17.69 -11.08
N LYS A 10 1.64 16.67 -11.94
CA LYS A 10 0.48 15.84 -12.28
C LYS A 10 0.08 14.99 -11.08
N LEU A 11 1.06 14.38 -10.41
CA LEU A 11 0.82 13.61 -9.19
C LEU A 11 0.27 14.50 -8.08
N ARG A 12 0.89 15.66 -7.84
CA ARG A 12 0.47 16.63 -6.83
C ARG A 12 -0.96 17.10 -7.04
N THR A 13 -1.32 17.45 -8.28
CA THR A 13 -2.69 17.86 -8.63
C THR A 13 -3.69 16.73 -8.39
N ARG A 14 -3.39 15.50 -8.83
CA ARG A 14 -4.26 14.34 -8.59
C ARG A 14 -4.51 14.06 -7.10
N ILE A 15 -3.47 14.17 -6.27
CA ILE A 15 -3.60 14.02 -4.82
C ILE A 15 -4.46 15.16 -4.24
N ALA A 16 -4.21 16.41 -4.64
CA ALA A 16 -4.97 17.55 -4.19
C ALA A 16 -6.47 17.44 -4.56
N ASP A 17 -6.77 17.02 -5.78
CA ASP A 17 -8.15 16.81 -6.23
C ASP A 17 -8.83 15.65 -5.51
N SER A 18 -8.10 14.58 -5.22
CA SER A 18 -8.61 13.46 -4.40
C SER A 18 -8.94 13.90 -2.98
N ILE A 19 -8.12 14.75 -2.36
CA ILE A 19 -8.39 15.33 -1.03
C ILE A 19 -9.63 16.22 -1.07
N LYS A 20 -9.76 17.10 -2.08
CA LYS A 20 -10.96 17.93 -2.26
C LYS A 20 -12.22 17.08 -2.44
N TYR A 21 -12.12 16.00 -3.20
CA TYR A 21 -13.23 15.07 -3.39
C TYR A 21 -13.64 14.40 -2.07
N ILE A 22 -12.68 13.94 -1.26
CA ILE A 22 -12.95 13.43 0.09
C ILE A 22 -13.67 14.47 0.95
N SER A 23 -13.18 15.72 0.97
CA SER A 23 -13.83 16.81 1.73
C SER A 23 -15.26 17.04 1.26
N ALA A 24 -15.51 17.11 -0.05
CA ALA A 24 -16.84 17.31 -0.60
C ALA A 24 -17.80 16.16 -0.26
N LEU A 25 -17.32 14.92 -0.19
CA LEU A 25 -18.12 13.78 0.26
C LEU A 25 -18.52 13.91 1.73
N LEU A 26 -17.59 14.31 2.60
CA LEU A 26 -17.84 14.45 4.04
C LEU A 26 -18.74 15.65 4.38
N GLU A 27 -18.70 16.71 3.57
CA GLU A 27 -19.58 17.88 3.72
C GLU A 27 -21.00 17.64 3.19
N ASN A 28 -21.21 16.61 2.38
CA ASN A 28 -22.51 16.33 1.79
C ASN A 28 -23.43 15.57 2.75
N GLU A 29 -24.18 16.31 3.57
CA GLU A 29 -25.15 15.77 4.54
C GLU A 29 -26.15 14.76 3.95
N SER A 30 -26.47 14.88 2.65
CA SER A 30 -27.44 13.98 2.01
C SER A 30 -26.95 12.53 1.92
N LEU A 31 -25.63 12.32 1.89
CA LEU A 31 -25.02 10.99 1.85
C LEU A 31 -25.11 10.26 3.20
N PHE A 32 -25.40 10.98 4.28
CA PHE A 32 -25.47 10.45 5.64
C PHE A 32 -26.90 10.18 6.12
N LYS A 33 -27.91 10.39 5.25
CA LYS A 33 -29.33 10.22 5.59
C LYS A 33 -29.76 8.78 5.87
N ASN A 34 -29.10 7.81 5.24
CA ASN A 34 -29.38 6.39 5.47
C ASN A 34 -28.06 5.63 5.73
N ASN A 35 -28.16 4.46 6.37
CA ASN A 35 -26.99 3.71 6.81
C ASN A 35 -26.14 3.18 5.64
N GLU A 36 -26.78 2.75 4.55
CA GLU A 36 -26.09 2.17 3.39
C GLU A 36 -25.23 3.21 2.66
N SER A 37 -25.81 4.38 2.35
CA SER A 37 -25.11 5.51 1.72
C SER A 37 -23.98 6.04 2.60
N ARG A 38 -24.19 6.08 3.92
CA ARG A 38 -23.14 6.45 4.89
C ARG A 38 -21.98 5.46 4.86
N GLN A 39 -22.26 4.16 4.96
CA GLN A 39 -21.22 3.13 4.94
C GLN A 39 -20.45 3.15 3.62
N GLU A 40 -21.13 3.32 2.48
CA GLU A 40 -20.47 3.41 1.19
C GLU A 40 -19.60 4.67 1.08
N THR A 41 -20.07 5.80 1.60
CA THR A 41 -19.28 7.04 1.68
C THR A 41 -18.02 6.82 2.51
N TYR A 42 -18.12 6.19 3.68
CA TYR A 42 -16.95 5.87 4.51
C TYR A 42 -15.96 4.94 3.80
N ARG A 43 -16.45 3.92 3.08
CA ARG A 43 -15.61 3.03 2.26
C ARG A 43 -14.86 3.80 1.18
N ILE A 44 -15.55 4.70 0.47
CA ILE A 44 -14.94 5.55 -0.55
C ILE A 44 -13.85 6.43 0.06
N VAL A 45 -14.12 7.09 1.20
CA VAL A 45 -13.12 7.94 1.87
C VAL A 45 -11.88 7.14 2.25
N ILE A 46 -12.03 5.96 2.86
CA ILE A 46 -10.89 5.09 3.21
C ILE A 46 -10.14 4.63 1.95
N LEU A 47 -10.84 4.27 0.87
CA LEU A 47 -10.23 3.89 -0.40
C LEU A 47 -9.31 5.00 -0.92
N TYR A 48 -9.80 6.23 -0.96
CA TYR A 48 -9.01 7.38 -1.41
C TYR A 48 -7.84 7.68 -0.44
N CYS A 49 -8.05 7.64 0.87
CA CYS A 49 -6.98 7.86 1.84
C CYS A 49 -5.83 6.86 1.66
N VAL A 50 -6.13 5.57 1.53
CA VAL A 50 -5.10 4.53 1.32
C VAL A 50 -4.41 4.71 -0.04
N SER A 51 -5.16 5.06 -1.09
CA SER A 51 -4.58 5.28 -2.43
C SER A 51 -3.63 6.47 -2.46
N ILE A 52 -3.96 7.55 -1.74
CA ILE A 52 -3.07 8.71 -1.60
C ILE A 52 -1.82 8.34 -0.80
N MET A 53 -1.96 7.62 0.32
CA MET A 53 -0.80 7.15 1.09
C MET A 53 0.14 6.27 0.24
N GLU A 54 -0.43 5.37 -0.55
CA GLU A 54 0.31 4.52 -1.49
C GLU A 54 1.09 5.35 -2.52
N ALA A 55 0.42 6.33 -3.14
CA ALA A 55 1.04 7.22 -4.10
C ALA A 55 2.18 8.06 -3.49
N ILE A 56 2.01 8.53 -2.26
CA ILE A 56 3.05 9.26 -1.51
C ILE A 56 4.25 8.34 -1.24
N PHE A 57 4.04 7.12 -0.75
CA PHE A 57 5.14 6.19 -0.47
C PHE A 57 5.87 5.75 -1.74
N LEU A 58 5.15 5.52 -2.84
CA LEU A 58 5.75 5.26 -4.15
C LEU A 58 6.60 6.44 -4.62
N TYR A 59 6.09 7.67 -4.50
CA TYR A 59 6.83 8.87 -4.87
C TYR A 59 8.13 9.02 -4.05
N ILE A 60 8.07 8.84 -2.73
CA ILE A 60 9.27 8.87 -1.89
C ILE A 60 10.23 7.75 -2.31
N HIS A 61 9.72 6.54 -2.56
CA HIS A 61 10.56 5.40 -2.93
C HIS A 61 11.29 5.65 -4.24
N HIS A 62 10.57 6.14 -5.25
CA HIS A 62 11.11 6.49 -6.56
C HIS A 62 12.22 7.54 -6.46
N ASN A 63 12.06 8.54 -5.60
CA ASN A 63 13.03 9.61 -5.39
C ASN A 63 14.12 9.28 -4.35
N SER A 64 14.01 8.13 -3.66
CA SER A 64 15.02 7.66 -2.71
C SER A 64 16.09 6.82 -3.41
N LYS A 65 17.31 6.83 -2.84
CA LYS A 65 18.39 5.94 -3.31
C LYS A 65 18.14 4.47 -2.95
N ASP A 66 17.30 4.23 -1.96
CA ASP A 66 17.05 2.90 -1.44
C ASP A 66 16.22 2.06 -2.41
N LYS A 67 16.49 0.74 -2.44
CA LYS A 67 15.82 -0.20 -3.34
C LYS A 67 15.19 -1.34 -2.53
N ILE A 68 14.02 -1.80 -3.00
CA ILE A 68 13.40 -3.03 -2.52
C ILE A 68 13.93 -4.16 -3.41
N TYR A 69 14.38 -5.24 -2.79
CA TYR A 69 14.96 -6.39 -3.49
C TYR A 69 14.02 -7.59 -3.46
N LYS A 70 14.10 -8.43 -4.49
CA LYS A 70 13.50 -9.76 -4.53
C LYS A 70 14.56 -10.80 -4.82
N GLN A 71 14.25 -12.01 -4.39
CA GLN A 71 15.06 -13.19 -4.65
C GLN A 71 14.52 -13.85 -5.91
N GLU A 72 15.38 -14.07 -6.90
CA GLU A 72 15.06 -14.70 -8.18
C GLU A 72 15.99 -15.89 -8.40
N TYR A 73 15.41 -17.04 -8.75
CA TYR A 73 16.16 -18.25 -9.08
C TYR A 73 16.43 -18.26 -10.58
N LYS A 74 17.70 -18.22 -10.96
CA LYS A 74 18.20 -18.23 -12.33
C LYS A 74 19.04 -19.48 -12.59
N ASP A 75 19.40 -19.68 -13.85
CA ASP A 75 20.32 -20.74 -14.27
C ASP A 75 19.88 -22.13 -13.78
N VAL A 76 18.60 -22.43 -14.03
CA VAL A 76 17.98 -23.68 -13.61
C VAL A 76 18.58 -24.83 -14.43
N ALA A 77 19.24 -25.76 -13.76
CA ALA A 77 19.87 -26.93 -14.36
C ALA A 77 19.36 -28.22 -13.73
N GLU A 78 19.13 -29.24 -14.56
CA GLU A 78 18.76 -30.58 -14.09
C GLU A 78 20.02 -31.28 -13.53
N LEU A 79 19.91 -31.82 -12.32
CA LEU A 79 20.98 -32.62 -11.71
C LEU A 79 21.10 -33.95 -12.47
N SER A 80 22.33 -34.43 -12.61
CA SER A 80 22.56 -35.74 -13.21
C SER A 80 21.95 -36.85 -12.34
N GLU A 81 21.38 -37.87 -12.99
CA GLU A 81 20.75 -39.04 -12.35
C GLU A 81 21.66 -39.73 -11.31
N ARG A 82 22.99 -39.63 -11.46
CA ARG A 82 23.97 -40.16 -10.49
C ARG A 82 23.89 -39.52 -9.10
N TYR A 83 23.22 -38.38 -8.97
CA TYR A 83 23.02 -37.66 -7.71
C TYR A 83 21.55 -37.65 -7.28
N ILE A 84 20.69 -38.39 -7.98
CA ILE A 84 19.24 -38.41 -7.75
C ILE A 84 18.85 -39.80 -7.25
N ASN A 85 18.01 -39.85 -6.21
CA ASN A 85 17.35 -41.10 -5.83
C ASN A 85 16.26 -41.41 -6.86
N THR A 86 16.53 -42.38 -7.75
CA THR A 86 15.66 -42.78 -8.86
C THR A 86 14.34 -43.41 -8.42
N GLN A 87 14.18 -43.76 -7.14
CA GLN A 87 12.95 -44.37 -6.61
C GLN A 87 11.75 -43.42 -6.61
N TRP A 88 11.96 -42.10 -6.67
CA TRP A 88 10.88 -41.10 -6.48
C TRP A 88 10.28 -40.60 -7.79
N GLY A 89 10.72 -41.11 -8.95
CA GLY A 89 10.09 -40.85 -10.25
C GLY A 89 10.06 -39.37 -10.69
N GLY A 90 10.98 -38.54 -10.17
CA GLY A 90 11.00 -37.10 -10.40
C GLY A 90 12.35 -36.57 -10.90
N LYS A 91 12.35 -35.31 -11.34
CA LYS A 91 13.54 -34.57 -11.73
C LYS A 91 14.01 -33.68 -10.59
N VAL A 92 15.32 -33.67 -10.31
CA VAL A 92 15.91 -32.74 -9.34
C VAL A 92 16.54 -31.59 -10.10
N MET A 93 16.16 -30.36 -9.75
CA MET A 93 16.67 -29.14 -10.38
C MET A 93 17.51 -28.36 -9.35
N VAL A 94 18.62 -27.78 -9.80
CA VAL A 94 19.41 -26.79 -9.05
C VAL A 94 19.23 -25.45 -9.73
N ALA A 95 19.16 -24.38 -8.94
CA ALA A 95 19.10 -23.02 -9.47
C ALA A 95 20.01 -22.10 -8.63
N VAL A 96 20.56 -21.09 -9.28
CA VAL A 96 21.32 -20.04 -8.62
C VAL A 96 20.33 -19.01 -8.07
N ARG A 97 20.36 -18.79 -6.75
CA ARG A 97 19.56 -17.77 -6.10
C ARG A 97 20.28 -16.42 -6.21
N THR A 98 19.65 -15.47 -6.88
CA THR A 98 20.18 -14.12 -7.10
C THR A 98 19.27 -13.08 -6.46
N GLU A 99 19.86 -11.99 -5.97
CA GLU A 99 19.11 -10.84 -5.48
C GLU A 99 19.00 -9.80 -6.59
N MET A 100 17.77 -9.34 -6.87
CA MET A 100 17.51 -8.31 -7.87
C MET A 100 16.65 -7.20 -7.31
N THR A 101 16.87 -5.97 -7.77
CA THR A 101 15.96 -4.86 -7.48
C THR A 101 14.59 -5.13 -8.09
N LYS A 102 13.54 -5.01 -7.28
CA LYS A 102 12.15 -5.07 -7.77
C LYS A 102 11.86 -3.91 -8.70
N LYS A 103 11.10 -4.18 -9.76
CA LYS A 103 10.57 -3.11 -10.62
C LYS A 103 9.47 -2.38 -9.88
N GLU A 104 9.31 -1.09 -10.14
CA GLU A 104 8.31 -0.25 -9.45
C GLU A 104 6.89 -0.82 -9.51
N LEU A 105 6.49 -1.34 -10.67
CA LEU A 105 5.18 -1.99 -10.89
C LEU A 105 4.96 -3.28 -10.07
N GLU A 106 6.03 -3.87 -9.54
CA GLU A 106 5.99 -5.09 -8.72
C GLU A 106 5.96 -4.78 -7.22
N ILE A 107 6.08 -3.50 -6.83
CA ILE A 107 6.12 -3.08 -5.44
C ILE A 107 4.69 -2.82 -4.96
N GLY A 108 4.20 -3.68 -4.08
CA GLY A 108 2.88 -3.50 -3.48
C GLY A 108 2.88 -2.55 -2.27
N PHE A 109 1.70 -2.01 -1.93
CA PHE A 109 1.52 -1.14 -0.76
C PHE A 109 2.05 -1.74 0.54
N GLN A 110 1.78 -3.03 0.81
CA GLN A 110 2.24 -3.70 2.02
C GLN A 110 3.77 -3.76 2.12
N GLU A 111 4.44 -3.89 0.97
CA GLU A 111 5.90 -3.91 0.90
C GLU A 111 6.47 -2.52 1.14
N LEU A 112 5.86 -1.47 0.57
CA LEU A 112 6.25 -0.09 0.86
C LEU A 112 6.11 0.23 2.34
N VAL A 113 4.95 -0.10 2.92
CA VAL A 113 4.67 0.13 4.35
C VAL A 113 5.72 -0.57 5.20
N THR A 114 6.01 -1.84 4.92
CA THR A 114 7.04 -2.62 5.63
C THR A 114 8.45 -2.07 5.41
N PHE A 115 8.80 -1.66 4.20
CA PHE A 115 10.09 -1.07 3.87
C PHE A 115 10.33 0.24 4.63
N TYR A 116 9.28 1.02 4.84
CA TYR A 116 9.32 2.27 5.58
C TYR A 116 9.14 2.10 7.10
N LYS A 117 8.91 0.87 7.59
CA LYS A 117 8.89 0.55 9.02
C LYS A 117 10.19 1.01 9.70
N ASP A 118 11.33 0.62 9.14
CA ASP A 118 12.63 0.86 9.77
C ASP A 118 13.16 2.28 9.54
N LYS A 119 12.42 3.12 8.81
CA LYS A 119 12.86 4.44 8.34
C LYS A 119 11.94 5.58 8.74
N MET A 120 10.63 5.38 8.68
CA MET A 120 9.63 6.45 8.74
C MET A 120 8.51 6.20 9.75
N LEU A 121 8.10 4.95 9.95
CA LEU A 121 6.89 4.63 10.72
C LEU A 121 7.27 3.94 12.03
N LYS A 122 6.72 4.41 13.15
CA LYS A 122 6.75 3.62 14.39
C LYS A 122 5.95 2.33 14.16
N GLU A 123 6.29 1.25 14.86
CA GLU A 123 5.56 -0.03 14.76
C GLU A 123 4.05 0.14 14.91
N ASP A 124 3.61 0.94 15.88
CA ASP A 124 2.19 1.24 16.09
C ASP A 124 1.55 1.87 14.85
N THR A 125 2.24 2.85 14.24
CA THR A 125 1.78 3.52 13.02
C THR A 125 1.69 2.56 11.83
N LEU A 126 2.66 1.66 11.71
CA LEU A 126 2.67 0.63 10.69
C LEU A 126 1.44 -0.27 10.80
N GLU A 127 1.17 -0.78 12.00
CA GLU A 127 0.03 -1.67 12.24
C GLU A 127 -1.30 -0.96 12.02
N ARG A 128 -1.40 0.32 12.37
CA ARG A 128 -2.56 1.18 12.06
C ARG A 128 -2.78 1.33 10.55
N ILE A 129 -1.72 1.61 9.77
CA ILE A 129 -1.79 1.69 8.31
C ILE A 129 -2.20 0.34 7.70
N LYS A 130 -1.58 -0.76 8.16
CA LYS A 130 -1.92 -2.11 7.71
C LYS A 130 -3.38 -2.45 7.98
N ARG A 131 -3.91 -2.12 9.17
CA ARG A 131 -5.31 -2.35 9.54
C ARG A 131 -6.26 -1.61 8.61
N ILE A 132 -6.03 -0.33 8.34
CA ILE A 132 -6.87 0.46 7.42
C ILE A 132 -6.75 -0.06 5.98
N ALA A 133 -5.56 -0.47 5.54
CA ALA A 133 -5.37 -1.06 4.21
C ALA A 133 -6.04 -2.44 4.04
N GLN A 134 -5.98 -3.28 5.08
CA GLN A 134 -6.71 -4.54 5.13
C GLN A 134 -8.22 -4.26 5.06
N LYS A 135 -8.71 -3.26 5.81
CA LYS A 135 -10.12 -2.86 5.75
C LYS A 135 -10.53 -2.43 4.33
N ARG A 136 -9.70 -1.63 3.63
CA ARG A 136 -9.87 -1.30 2.20
C ARG A 136 -9.99 -2.55 1.32
N ASN A 137 -9.13 -3.55 1.52
CA ASN A 137 -9.20 -4.80 0.75
C ASN A 137 -10.48 -5.59 1.00
N THR A 138 -11.14 -5.40 2.16
CA THR A 138 -12.41 -6.07 2.44
C THR A 138 -13.61 -5.48 1.71
N PHE A 139 -13.52 -4.25 1.19
CA PHE A 139 -14.64 -3.59 0.49
C PHE A 139 -15.04 -4.30 -0.81
N HIS A 140 -14.14 -5.10 -1.39
CA HIS A 140 -14.43 -5.91 -2.57
C HIS A 140 -15.24 -7.18 -2.26
N PHE A 141 -15.29 -7.61 -1.00
CA PHE A 141 -16.03 -8.81 -0.59
C PHE A 141 -17.48 -8.45 -0.23
N ARG A 142 -18.37 -8.47 -1.22
CA ARG A 142 -19.82 -8.26 -1.06
C ARG A 142 -20.53 -9.23 -0.08
N LYS A 143 -19.83 -10.24 0.46
CA LYS A 143 -20.44 -11.40 1.15
C LYS A 143 -20.21 -11.53 2.65
N ASN A 144 -19.38 -10.71 3.28
CA ASN A 144 -19.18 -10.81 4.74
C ASN A 144 -19.85 -9.64 5.46
N GLY A 145 -21.08 -9.88 5.91
CA GLY A 145 -21.91 -8.94 6.67
C GLY A 145 -21.42 -8.67 8.10
N SER A 146 -20.15 -8.34 8.29
CA SER A 146 -19.60 -8.03 9.61
C SER A 146 -18.49 -6.98 9.66
N ASN A 147 -18.04 -6.43 8.53
CA ASN A 147 -17.07 -5.33 8.53
C ASN A 147 -17.78 -4.00 8.31
N ASP A 148 -18.55 -3.58 9.31
CA ASP A 148 -19.08 -2.23 9.34
C ASP A 148 -17.92 -1.22 9.28
N CYS A 149 -18.03 -0.31 8.32
CA CYS A 149 -17.16 0.84 8.23
C CYS A 149 -17.73 1.91 9.16
N THR A 150 -16.96 2.32 10.16
CA THR A 150 -17.38 3.27 11.19
C THR A 150 -16.76 4.64 10.93
N LEU A 151 -17.27 5.66 11.63
CA LEU A 151 -16.67 6.99 11.59
C LEU A 151 -15.23 6.95 12.12
N ASP A 152 -14.97 6.18 13.19
CA ASP A 152 -13.63 6.02 13.78
C ASP A 152 -12.61 5.51 12.75
N ASP A 153 -13.02 4.61 11.83
CA ASP A 153 -12.13 4.14 10.75
C ASP A 153 -11.79 5.25 9.75
N VAL A 154 -12.74 6.13 9.47
CA VAL A 154 -12.56 7.28 8.58
C VAL A 154 -11.65 8.31 9.22
N GLU A 155 -11.88 8.65 10.49
CA GLU A 155 -11.05 9.56 11.26
C GLU A 155 -9.61 9.03 11.36
N GLU A 156 -9.45 7.74 11.63
CA GLU A 156 -8.16 7.07 11.66
C GLU A 156 -7.45 7.14 10.29
N ALA A 157 -8.17 6.86 9.19
CA ALA A 157 -7.61 6.93 7.85
C ALA A 157 -7.14 8.36 7.48
N LEU A 158 -7.93 9.38 7.84
CA LEU A 158 -7.59 10.79 7.65
C LEU A 158 -6.39 11.22 8.50
N ALA A 159 -6.34 10.76 9.76
CA ALA A 159 -5.23 11.04 10.67
C ALA A 159 -3.92 10.44 10.15
N LEU A 160 -3.94 9.19 9.68
CA LEU A 160 -2.80 8.53 9.06
C LEU A 160 -2.37 9.22 7.77
N LEU A 161 -3.33 9.61 6.92
CA LEU A 161 -3.04 10.37 5.69
C LEU A 161 -2.33 11.70 6.00
N ASN A 162 -2.87 12.47 6.95
CA ASN A 162 -2.28 13.75 7.35
C ASN A 162 -0.86 13.57 7.91
N MET A 163 -0.66 12.55 8.74
CA MET A 163 0.66 12.20 9.26
C MET A 163 1.64 11.81 8.15
N CYS A 164 1.22 11.00 7.16
CA CYS A 164 2.04 10.66 6.01
C CYS A 164 2.47 11.93 5.28
N ILE A 165 1.53 12.79 4.87
CA ILE A 165 1.80 14.05 4.15
C ILE A 165 2.81 14.92 4.91
N ASN A 166 2.65 15.08 6.23
CA ASN A 166 3.49 15.99 7.02
C ASN A 166 4.90 15.43 7.30
N ASN A 167 5.08 14.10 7.29
CA ASN A 167 6.37 13.48 7.57
C ASN A 167 7.17 13.14 6.30
N SER A 168 6.50 12.91 5.16
CA SER A 168 7.11 12.56 3.88
C SER A 168 8.24 13.48 3.38
N PRO A 169 8.19 14.82 3.53
CA PRO A 169 9.25 15.70 3.06
C PRO A 169 10.64 15.42 3.66
N ARG A 170 10.68 14.83 4.87
CA ARG A 170 11.95 14.55 5.57
C ARG A 170 12.78 13.46 4.89
N PHE A 171 12.16 12.65 4.03
CA PHE A 171 12.78 11.48 3.39
C PHE A 171 13.27 11.75 1.97
N LEU A 172 13.05 12.97 1.48
CA LEU A 172 13.54 13.44 0.18
C LEU A 172 14.83 14.25 0.30
N LYS A 173 15.39 14.34 1.51
CA LYS A 173 16.65 15.02 1.83
C LYS A 173 17.75 13.98 2.01
#